data_AF-A0A080Z419-F1
#
_entry.id   AF-A0A080Z419-F1
#
_cell.length_a   1.000
_cell.length_b   1.000
_cell.length_c   1.000
_cell.angle_alpha   90.00
_cell.angle_beta   90.00
_cell.angle_gamma   90.00
#
_symmetry.space_group_name_H-M   'P 1'
#
loop_
_entity.id
_entity.type
_entity.pdbx_description
1 polymer ?
#
loop_
_entity_poly.entity_id
_entity_poly.type
_entity_poly.pdbx_seq_one_letter_code
_entity_poly.pdbx_strand_id
1 'polypeptide(L)'
;MAPLVSYPIDHSAATHLTFLREMLMRDYNKRVEDCLFIVGDNCYANQRLANLLSVPLVGCASHRLSLAVESFFREVSDDLDKESLNQSAKLRFNTPLRPMLSQDTRWSSTFCMIHRYFRLLEFIKDDDELADNLPGPAANRRLRKLLEDLSKVDSVSKELQASTVSLLDARVYFDRLLESLSALASHIVLDGKTTERTRAETASLRRFAVQREETSIAAADDDAESSFIKKVEKRRKQVGPPSTS
;
A
#
# COMPACT_ATOMS: atom_id res chain seq x y z
N MET A 1 -14.12 -3.55 21.68
CA MET A 1 -13.95 -4.94 21.20
C MET A 1 -13.39 -5.76 22.36
N ALA A 2 -14.06 -6.85 22.74
CA ALA A 2 -13.49 -7.79 23.69
C ALA A 2 -12.35 -8.56 23.01
N PRO A 3 -11.26 -8.92 23.73
CA PRO A 3 -10.20 -9.75 23.17
C PRO A 3 -10.77 -11.10 22.75
N LEU A 4 -10.43 -11.58 21.55
CA LEU A 4 -10.90 -12.87 21.04
C LEU A 4 -10.29 -14.07 21.80
N VAL A 5 -9.37 -13.85 22.74
CA VAL A 5 -8.67 -14.88 23.49
C VAL A 5 -8.40 -14.38 24.92
N SER A 6 -8.69 -15.23 25.92
CA SER A 6 -8.79 -14.86 27.34
C SER A 6 -7.65 -15.32 28.25
N TYR A 7 -6.45 -15.62 27.73
CA TYR A 7 -5.31 -16.17 28.50
C TYR A 7 -3.99 -15.52 28.06
N PRO A 8 -2.87 -15.65 28.81
CA PRO A 8 -1.60 -15.03 28.43
C PRO A 8 -1.07 -15.72 27.18
N ILE A 9 -1.25 -15.07 26.03
CA ILE A 9 -0.91 -15.59 24.71
C ILE A 9 0.56 -15.28 24.44
N ASP A 10 1.36 -16.31 24.19
CA ASP A 10 2.55 -16.08 23.40
C ASP A 10 2.10 -15.67 21.99
N HIS A 11 2.67 -14.61 21.42
CA HIS A 11 2.37 -14.21 20.03
C HIS A 11 3.10 -15.14 19.03
N SER A 12 3.28 -16.41 19.38
CA SER A 12 3.99 -17.38 18.55
C SER A 12 3.07 -17.91 17.46
N ALA A 13 3.67 -18.28 16.33
CA ALA A 13 2.94 -18.92 15.24
C ALA A 13 2.19 -20.20 15.67
N ALA A 14 2.64 -20.90 16.72
CA ALA A 14 1.97 -22.10 17.22
C ALA A 14 0.66 -21.76 17.93
N THR A 15 0.63 -20.70 18.75
CA THR A 15 -0.60 -20.25 19.40
C THR A 15 -1.58 -19.69 18.39
N HIS A 16 -1.09 -18.94 17.38
CA HIS A 16 -1.91 -18.52 16.25
C HIS A 16 -2.52 -19.70 15.48
N LEU A 17 -1.76 -20.77 15.26
CA LEU A 17 -2.24 -21.98 14.60
C LEU A 17 -3.35 -22.68 15.40
N THR A 18 -3.15 -22.85 16.71
CA THR A 18 -4.17 -23.44 17.60
C THR A 18 -5.45 -22.63 17.57
N PHE A 19 -5.34 -21.30 17.70
CA PHE A 19 -6.48 -20.40 17.61
C PHE A 19 -7.21 -20.53 16.27
N LEU A 20 -6.50 -20.52 15.13
CA LEU A 20 -7.10 -20.68 13.81
C LEU A 20 -7.80 -22.04 13.67
N ARG A 21 -7.23 -23.11 14.24
CA ARG A 21 -7.85 -24.45 14.23
C ARG A 21 -9.18 -24.48 14.96
N GLU A 22 -9.21 -23.93 16.17
CA GLU A 22 -10.43 -23.88 16.98
C GLU A 22 -11.49 -22.97 16.33
N MET A 23 -11.08 -21.77 15.90
CA MET A 23 -11.98 -20.79 15.30
C MET A 23 -12.59 -21.28 13.98
N LEU A 24 -11.78 -21.83 13.06
CA LEU A 24 -12.28 -22.33 11.77
C LEU A 24 -13.24 -23.50 11.92
N MET A 25 -12.97 -24.41 12.86
CA MET A 25 -13.87 -25.53 13.13
C MET A 25 -15.17 -25.07 13.78
N ARG A 26 -15.07 -24.24 14.83
CA ARG A 26 -16.22 -23.77 15.61
C ARG A 26 -17.15 -22.87 14.78
N ASP A 27 -16.59 -21.92 14.04
CA ASP A 27 -17.36 -20.83 13.42
C ASP A 27 -17.69 -21.11 11.94
N TYR A 28 -16.88 -21.93 11.26
CA TYR A 28 -17.01 -22.16 9.81
C TYR A 28 -17.12 -23.64 9.42
N ASN A 29 -16.98 -24.57 10.37
CA ASN A 29 -16.88 -26.01 10.12
C ASN A 29 -15.81 -26.34 9.05
N LYS A 30 -14.68 -25.63 9.10
CA LYS A 30 -13.54 -25.79 8.20
C LYS A 30 -12.33 -26.26 8.97
N ARG A 31 -11.55 -27.12 8.35
CA ARG A 31 -10.28 -27.56 8.92
C ARG A 31 -9.17 -26.65 8.46
N VAL A 32 -8.17 -26.49 9.30
CA VAL A 32 -6.98 -25.71 8.96
C VAL A 32 -6.23 -26.31 7.76
N GLU A 33 -6.32 -27.62 7.60
CA GLU A 33 -5.75 -28.37 6.48
C GLU A 33 -6.47 -28.09 5.14
N ASP A 34 -7.65 -27.46 5.18
CA ASP A 34 -8.36 -26.99 3.98
C ASP A 34 -7.84 -25.62 3.49
N CYS A 35 -6.90 -25.00 4.22
CA CYS A 35 -6.24 -23.75 3.82
C CYS A 35 -5.35 -23.97 2.60
N LEU A 36 -5.51 -23.14 1.57
CA LEU A 36 -4.73 -23.24 0.33
C LEU A 36 -3.46 -22.38 0.36
N PHE A 37 -3.53 -21.21 0.99
CA PHE A 37 -2.45 -20.22 1.10
C PHE A 37 -2.78 -19.21 2.20
N ILE A 38 -1.76 -18.51 2.68
CA ILE A 38 -1.90 -17.39 3.61
C ILE A 38 -1.58 -16.10 2.86
N VAL A 39 -2.36 -15.04 3.09
CA VAL A 39 -2.00 -13.68 2.69
C VAL A 39 -1.59 -12.91 3.93
N GLY A 40 -0.38 -12.38 3.94
CA GLY A 40 0.14 -11.68 5.10
C GLY A 40 1.43 -10.93 4.80
N ASP A 41 1.83 -10.05 5.71
CA ASP A 41 3.18 -9.49 5.64
C ASP A 41 4.24 -10.61 5.82
N ASN A 42 5.49 -10.31 5.45
CA ASN A 42 6.57 -11.27 5.51
C ASN A 42 7.17 -11.38 6.92
N CYS A 43 6.39 -11.15 7.98
CA CYS A 43 6.89 -11.24 9.35
C CYS A 43 7.19 -12.71 9.74
N TYR A 44 8.08 -12.90 10.71
CA TYR A 44 8.51 -14.25 11.14
C TYR A 44 7.33 -15.13 11.59
N ALA A 45 6.33 -14.55 12.26
CA ALA A 45 5.14 -15.29 12.70
C ALA A 45 4.34 -15.83 11.49
N ASN A 46 4.11 -15.01 10.47
CA ASN A 46 3.38 -15.39 9.26
C ASN A 46 4.16 -16.40 8.41
N GLN A 47 5.47 -16.21 8.27
CA GLN A 47 6.34 -17.19 7.60
C GLN A 47 6.31 -18.54 8.34
N ARG A 48 6.44 -18.51 9.67
CA ARG A 48 6.42 -19.73 10.49
C ARG A 48 5.05 -20.41 10.44
N LEU A 49 3.95 -19.66 10.45
CA LEU A 49 2.60 -20.19 10.33
C LEU A 49 2.39 -20.88 8.97
N ALA A 50 2.77 -20.23 7.86
CA ALA A 50 2.72 -20.81 6.52
C ALA A 50 3.53 -22.11 6.41
N ASN A 51 4.73 -22.13 7.01
CA ASN A 51 5.57 -23.32 7.08
C ASN A 51 4.94 -24.45 7.91
N LEU A 52 4.35 -24.14 9.07
CA LEU A 52 3.64 -25.13 9.89
C LEU A 52 2.44 -25.74 9.15
N LEU A 53 1.77 -24.95 8.32
CA LEU A 53 0.65 -25.38 7.48
C LEU A 53 1.08 -26.04 6.16
N SER A 54 2.36 -25.95 5.80
CA SER A 54 2.86 -26.38 4.49
C SER A 54 2.08 -25.76 3.31
N VAL A 55 1.73 -24.48 3.45
CA VAL A 55 1.05 -23.68 2.42
C VAL A 55 1.90 -22.48 2.01
N PRO A 56 1.79 -21.99 0.78
CA PRO A 56 2.49 -20.78 0.36
C PRO A 56 2.01 -19.52 1.12
N LEU A 57 2.94 -18.62 1.41
CA LEU A 57 2.67 -17.26 1.92
C LEU A 57 2.70 -16.27 0.75
N VAL A 58 1.56 -15.65 0.47
CA VAL A 58 1.44 -14.54 -0.48
C VAL A 58 1.69 -13.24 0.28
N GLY A 59 2.75 -12.52 -0.11
CA GLY A 59 3.12 -11.27 0.51
C GLY A 59 2.04 -10.19 0.36
N CYS A 60 1.74 -9.50 1.46
CA CYS A 60 0.78 -8.40 1.51
C CYS A 60 1.16 -7.29 0.53
N ALA A 61 0.26 -6.99 -0.42
CA ALA A 61 0.46 -5.94 -1.43
C ALA A 61 0.69 -4.56 -0.78
N SER A 62 -0.13 -4.20 0.21
CA SER A 62 0.00 -2.92 0.91
C SER A 62 1.33 -2.79 1.66
N HIS A 63 1.82 -3.89 2.24
CA HIS A 63 3.12 -3.91 2.91
C HIS A 63 4.28 -3.73 1.92
N ARG A 64 4.21 -4.42 0.77
CA ARG A 64 5.21 -4.29 -0.31
C ARG A 64 5.24 -2.88 -0.88
N LEU A 65 4.08 -2.25 -1.07
CA LEU A 65 3.98 -0.85 -1.46
C LEU A 65 4.61 0.07 -0.41
N SER A 66 4.34 -0.15 0.89
CA SER A 66 4.96 0.64 1.96
C SER A 66 6.49 0.58 1.91
N LEU A 67 7.06 -0.62 1.76
CA LEU A 67 8.53 -0.79 1.67
C LEU A 67 9.11 -0.09 0.44
N ALA A 68 8.45 -0.18 -0.71
CA ALA A 68 8.87 0.51 -1.94
C ALA A 68 8.94 2.03 -1.74
N VAL A 69 7.92 2.57 -1.11
CA VAL A 69 7.77 4.00 -0.88
C VAL A 69 8.76 4.49 0.17
N GLU A 70 8.99 3.73 1.24
CA GLU A 70 10.02 4.03 2.24
C GLU A 70 11.43 4.09 1.63
N SER A 71 11.75 3.15 0.74
CA SER A 71 13.02 3.18 0.00
C SER A 71 13.13 4.42 -0.88
N PHE A 72 12.07 4.73 -1.65
CA PHE A 72 12.02 5.92 -2.49
C PHE A 72 12.16 7.22 -1.69
N PHE A 73 11.53 7.32 -0.52
CA PHE A 73 11.63 8.50 0.34
C PHE A 73 13.02 8.73 0.89
N ARG A 74 13.76 7.67 1.21
CA ARG A 74 15.13 7.80 1.73
C ARG A 74 16.04 8.56 0.76
N GLU A 75 15.75 8.48 -0.54
CA GLU A 75 16.49 9.17 -1.60
C GLU A 75 16.04 10.63 -1.80
N VAL A 76 14.83 11.00 -1.37
CA VAL A 76 14.21 12.32 -1.60
C VAL A 76 14.13 13.17 -0.32
N SER A 77 14.42 12.59 0.84
CA SER A 77 14.22 13.22 2.16
C SER A 77 15.13 14.40 2.47
N ASP A 78 16.21 14.63 1.70
CA ASP A 78 17.20 15.67 2.00
C ASP A 78 16.65 17.11 1.81
N ASP A 79 15.58 17.27 1.03
CA ASP A 79 14.95 18.57 0.76
C ASP A 79 13.87 18.96 1.78
N LEU A 80 13.49 18.05 2.68
CA LEU A 80 12.46 18.28 3.70
C LEU A 80 13.10 18.85 4.96
N ASP A 81 13.33 20.16 4.98
CA ASP A 81 13.77 20.84 6.18
C ASP A 81 12.60 20.95 7.18
N LYS A 82 12.44 19.93 8.03
CA LYS A 82 11.29 19.73 8.93
C LYS A 82 11.10 20.90 9.91
N GLU A 83 12.16 21.66 10.19
CA GLU A 83 12.14 22.82 11.08
C GLU A 83 11.50 24.06 10.42
N SER A 84 11.80 24.30 9.14
CA SER A 84 11.23 25.40 8.34
C SER A 84 9.69 25.36 8.28
N LEU A 85 9.12 24.15 8.29
CA LEU A 85 7.69 23.89 8.18
C LEU A 85 6.93 24.00 9.51
N ASN A 86 7.62 24.22 10.64
CA ASN A 86 7.03 24.12 11.99
C ASN A 86 6.83 25.48 12.69
N GLN A 87 6.29 26.48 11.98
CA GLN A 87 5.86 27.75 12.59
C GLN A 87 4.45 27.65 13.22
N SER A 88 4.20 26.55 13.93
CA SER A 88 2.88 26.18 14.42
C SER A 88 2.26 27.17 15.41
N ALA A 89 3.08 28.03 16.05
CA ALA A 89 2.64 29.07 16.97
C ALA A 89 2.13 30.32 16.25
N LYS A 90 2.86 30.81 15.23
CA LYS A 90 2.46 31.96 14.41
C LYS A 90 1.25 31.63 13.52
N LEU A 91 1.23 30.43 12.93
CA LEU A 91 0.12 29.97 12.09
C LEU A 91 -1.22 29.83 12.82
N ARG A 92 -1.24 29.79 14.16
CA ARG A 92 -2.51 29.67 14.92
C ARG A 92 -3.42 30.88 14.77
N PHE A 93 -2.84 32.03 14.47
CA PHE A 93 -3.57 33.28 14.32
C PHE A 93 -4.11 33.48 12.91
N ASN A 94 -3.48 32.86 11.90
CA ASN A 94 -3.82 33.05 10.49
C ASN A 94 -4.69 31.91 9.92
N THR A 95 -4.66 30.71 10.53
CA THR A 95 -5.43 29.56 10.04
C THR A 95 -5.80 28.56 11.13
N PRO A 96 -6.97 27.89 11.03
CA PRO A 96 -7.29 26.75 11.90
C PRO A 96 -6.37 25.54 11.63
N LEU A 97 -5.64 25.54 10.51
CA LEU A 97 -4.79 24.43 10.11
C LEU A 97 -3.46 24.43 10.90
N ARG A 98 -3.18 23.34 11.62
CA ARG A 98 -1.87 23.10 12.23
C ARG A 98 -0.90 22.39 11.26
N PRO A 99 0.41 22.73 11.28
CA PRO A 99 1.45 21.91 10.65
C PRO A 99 1.43 20.48 11.18
N MET A 100 1.83 19.53 10.34
CA MET A 100 2.02 18.12 10.72
C MET A 100 3.49 17.77 10.59
N LEU A 101 4.03 17.03 11.56
CA LEU A 101 5.38 16.47 11.46
C LEU A 101 5.29 15.08 10.84
N SER A 102 6.22 14.76 9.93
CA SER A 102 6.39 13.40 9.44
C SER A 102 6.85 12.49 10.59
N GLN A 103 6.21 11.34 10.74
CA GLN A 103 6.66 10.26 11.58
C GLN A 103 7.49 9.28 10.74
N ASP A 104 8.73 9.05 11.13
CA ASP A 104 9.71 8.32 10.29
C ASP A 104 9.31 6.88 9.97
N THR A 105 8.42 6.28 10.76
CA THR A 105 7.96 4.89 10.56
C THR A 105 6.82 4.73 9.55
N ARG A 106 6.26 5.82 8.99
CA ARG A 106 5.12 5.73 8.07
C ARG A 106 5.18 6.81 6.99
N TRP A 107 5.40 6.40 5.75
CA TRP A 107 5.44 7.29 4.59
C TRP A 107 4.16 8.14 4.40
N SER A 108 3.00 7.64 4.85
CA SER A 108 1.72 8.37 4.80
C SER A 108 1.75 9.64 5.64
N SER A 109 2.56 9.69 6.70
CA SER A 109 2.74 10.90 7.50
C SER A 109 3.49 11.99 6.72
N THR A 110 4.51 11.61 5.94
CA THR A 110 5.26 12.53 5.07
C THR A 110 4.36 13.05 3.95
N PHE A 111 3.54 12.18 3.35
CA PHE A 111 2.50 12.59 2.40
C PHE A 111 1.54 13.61 3.03
N CYS A 112 0.98 13.32 4.20
CA CYS A 112 0.10 14.21 4.93
C CYS A 112 0.77 15.56 5.27
N MET A 113 2.04 15.54 5.67
CA MET A 113 2.83 16.74 5.95
C MET A 113 2.98 17.62 4.70
N ILE A 114 3.42 17.05 3.58
CA ILE A 114 3.62 17.80 2.33
C ILE A 114 2.28 18.33 1.80
N HIS A 115 1.25 17.49 1.81
CA HIS A 115 -0.09 17.90 1.42
C HIS A 115 -0.60 19.06 2.29
N ARG A 116 -0.36 18.99 3.61
CA ARG A 116 -0.71 20.06 4.55
C ARG A 116 0.10 21.33 4.32
N TYR A 117 1.38 21.21 4.02
CA TYR A 117 2.25 22.32 3.67
C TYR A 117 1.68 23.12 2.48
N PHE A 118 1.29 22.45 1.40
CA PHE A 118 0.71 23.15 0.24
C PHE A 118 -0.63 23.83 0.53
N ARG A 119 -1.43 23.30 1.45
CA ARG A 119 -2.65 23.99 1.94
C ARG A 119 -2.33 25.19 2.83
N LEU A 120 -1.25 25.14 3.59
CA LEU A 120 -0.80 26.25 4.44
C LEU A 120 -0.19 27.40 3.62
N LEU A 121 0.43 27.10 2.46
CA LEU A 121 1.01 28.12 1.58
C LEU A 121 0.02 29.20 1.13
N GLU A 122 -1.28 28.91 1.08
CA GLU A 122 -2.31 29.91 0.77
C GLU A 122 -2.42 31.00 1.84
N PHE A 123 -2.10 30.67 3.10
CA PHE A 123 -2.19 31.57 4.26
C PHE A 123 -0.86 32.23 4.62
N ILE A 124 0.26 31.69 4.10
CA ILE A 124 1.62 32.18 4.41
C ILE A 124 2.06 33.28 3.43
N LYS A 125 1.54 33.29 2.20
CA LYS A 125 1.95 34.25 1.16
C LYS A 125 1.71 35.72 1.53
N ASP A 126 0.79 35.98 2.44
CA ASP A 126 0.42 37.34 2.86
C ASP A 126 1.21 37.79 4.13
N ASP A 127 2.12 36.96 4.64
CA ASP A 127 2.93 37.22 5.84
C ASP A 127 4.42 37.08 5.51
N ASP A 128 5.08 38.22 5.26
CA ASP A 128 6.48 38.29 4.83
C ASP A 128 7.44 37.62 5.83
N GLU A 129 7.17 37.67 7.14
CA GLU A 129 8.00 36.99 8.15
C GLU A 129 7.88 35.47 8.07
N LEU A 130 6.69 34.95 7.76
CA LEU A 130 6.50 33.51 7.55
C LEU A 130 7.06 33.07 6.20
N ALA A 131 7.04 33.94 5.18
CA ALA A 131 7.57 33.65 3.85
C ALA A 131 9.09 33.42 3.85
N ASP A 132 9.84 34.13 4.70
CA ASP A 132 11.29 33.95 4.87
C ASP A 132 11.69 32.55 5.37
N ASN A 133 10.76 31.85 6.02
CA ASN A 133 10.96 30.49 6.54
C ASN A 133 10.55 29.41 5.54
N LEU A 134 10.11 29.76 4.32
CA LEU A 134 9.69 28.78 3.33
C LEU A 134 10.87 28.17 2.56
N PRO A 135 10.79 26.87 2.18
CA PRO A 135 11.68 26.31 1.19
C PRO A 135 11.74 27.17 -0.08
N GLY A 136 12.95 27.39 -0.60
CA GLY A 136 13.13 28.20 -1.81
C GLY A 136 12.34 27.67 -3.01
N PRO A 137 12.12 28.49 -4.07
CA PRO A 137 11.25 28.13 -5.19
C PRO A 137 11.59 26.80 -5.87
N ALA A 138 12.87 26.44 -5.94
CA ALA A 138 13.33 25.17 -6.51
C ALA A 138 12.92 23.97 -5.64
N ALA A 139 13.11 24.05 -4.32
CA ALA A 139 12.67 23.01 -3.37
C ALA A 139 11.14 22.87 -3.40
N ASN A 140 10.43 23.99 -3.46
CA ASN A 140 8.97 24.02 -3.61
C ASN A 140 8.47 23.29 -4.86
N ARG A 141 9.13 23.46 -6.01
CA ARG A 141 8.82 22.71 -7.23
C ARG A 141 9.06 21.21 -7.07
N ARG A 142 10.16 20.81 -6.41
CA ARG A 142 10.46 19.39 -6.12
C ARG A 142 9.41 18.78 -5.19
N LEU A 143 9.01 19.49 -4.13
CA LEU A 143 7.96 19.06 -3.20
C LEU A 143 6.59 18.93 -3.88
N ARG A 144 6.24 19.81 -4.83
CA ARG A 144 4.99 19.66 -5.63
C ARG A 144 5.02 18.39 -6.45
N LYS A 145 6.12 18.13 -7.16
CA LYS A 145 6.28 16.90 -7.94
C LYS A 145 6.18 15.66 -7.05
N LEU A 146 6.85 15.67 -5.90
CA LEU A 146 6.77 14.61 -4.91
C LEU A 146 5.33 14.39 -4.42
N LEU A 147 4.57 15.46 -4.15
CA LEU A 147 3.16 15.34 -3.76
C LEU A 147 2.31 14.69 -4.86
N GLU A 148 2.52 15.04 -6.13
CA GLU A 148 1.81 14.44 -7.25
C GLU A 148 2.11 12.94 -7.36
N ASP A 149 3.36 12.56 -7.17
CA ASP A 149 3.79 11.16 -7.20
C ASP A 149 3.23 10.37 -6.02
N LEU A 150 3.25 10.94 -4.82
CA LEU A 150 2.66 10.31 -3.63
C LEU A 150 1.14 10.23 -3.68
N SER A 151 0.46 11.15 -4.37
CA SER A 151 -0.98 11.07 -4.58
C SER A 151 -1.37 9.83 -5.39
N LYS A 152 -0.53 9.44 -6.38
CA LYS A 152 -0.73 8.18 -7.12
C LYS A 152 -0.55 6.98 -6.20
N VAL A 153 0.51 6.97 -5.38
CA VAL A 153 0.79 5.92 -4.39
C VAL A 153 -0.35 5.79 -3.38
N ASP A 154 -0.84 6.91 -2.83
CA ASP A 154 -1.95 6.94 -1.88
C ASP A 154 -3.23 6.37 -2.48
N SER A 155 -3.54 6.73 -3.74
CA SER A 155 -4.68 6.15 -4.45
C SER A 155 -4.58 4.63 -4.56
N VAL A 156 -3.42 4.09 -4.95
CA VAL A 156 -3.21 2.63 -5.03
C VAL A 156 -3.28 1.99 -3.64
N SER A 157 -2.70 2.61 -2.62
CA SER A 157 -2.74 2.12 -1.24
C SER A 157 -4.16 2.00 -0.69
N LYS A 158 -5.02 2.98 -0.98
CA LYS A 158 -6.44 2.97 -0.59
C LYS A 158 -7.21 1.85 -1.29
N GLU A 159 -7.01 1.69 -2.60
CA GLU A 159 -7.64 0.59 -3.35
C GLU A 159 -7.19 -0.77 -2.83
N LEU A 160 -5.90 -0.98 -2.56
CA LEU A 160 -5.39 -2.25 -2.03
C LEU A 160 -5.99 -2.64 -0.67
N GLN A 161 -6.58 -1.70 0.06
CA GLN A 161 -7.27 -1.96 1.33
C GLN A 161 -8.75 -2.32 1.16
N ALA A 162 -9.32 -2.14 -0.04
CA ALA A 162 -10.70 -2.52 -0.32
C ALA A 162 -10.86 -4.05 -0.34
N SER A 163 -11.92 -4.55 0.29
CA SER A 163 -12.21 -5.98 0.36
C SER A 163 -12.58 -6.61 -1.00
N THR A 164 -12.85 -5.78 -2.01
CA THR A 164 -13.22 -6.17 -3.37
C THR A 164 -12.01 -6.38 -4.29
N VAL A 165 -10.80 -6.00 -3.86
CA VAL A 165 -9.60 -6.05 -4.71
C VAL A 165 -8.99 -7.45 -4.72
N SER A 166 -8.86 -8.00 -5.93
CA SER A 166 -8.19 -9.28 -6.15
C SER A 166 -6.67 -9.13 -6.28
N LEU A 167 -5.95 -10.26 -6.20
CA LEU A 167 -4.51 -10.29 -6.47
C LEU A 167 -4.18 -9.86 -7.92
N LEU A 168 -5.10 -10.06 -8.87
CA LEU A 168 -4.93 -9.60 -10.24
C LEU A 168 -5.05 -8.08 -10.32
N ASP A 169 -6.01 -7.49 -9.60
CA ASP A 169 -6.20 -6.04 -9.56
C ASP A 169 -4.99 -5.37 -8.92
N ALA A 170 -4.48 -5.91 -7.81
CA ALA A 170 -3.26 -5.44 -7.17
C ALA A 170 -2.06 -5.43 -8.14
N ARG A 171 -1.92 -6.47 -8.98
CA ARG A 171 -0.88 -6.52 -10.02
C ARG A 171 -1.06 -5.43 -11.07
N VAL A 172 -2.29 -5.25 -11.57
CA VAL A 172 -2.61 -4.21 -12.56
C VAL A 172 -2.32 -2.81 -12.00
N TYR A 173 -2.66 -2.56 -10.73
CA TYR A 173 -2.36 -1.29 -10.06
C TYR A 173 -0.85 -1.06 -9.94
N PHE A 174 -0.08 -2.09 -9.60
CA PHE A 174 1.37 -2.02 -9.53
C PHE A 174 2.03 -1.80 -10.88
N ASP A 175 1.64 -2.54 -11.91
CA ASP A 175 2.19 -2.36 -13.25
C ASP A 175 1.98 -0.91 -13.74
N ARG A 176 0.80 -0.34 -13.48
CA ARG A 176 0.48 1.06 -13.80
C ARG A 176 1.23 2.07 -12.94
N LEU A 177 1.40 1.77 -11.65
CA LEU A 177 2.19 2.62 -10.76
C LEU A 177 3.64 2.66 -11.25
N LEU A 178 4.21 1.52 -11.66
CA LEU A 178 5.57 1.41 -12.17
C LEU A 178 5.76 2.07 -13.55
N GLU A 179 4.74 2.08 -14.42
CA GLU A 179 4.76 2.90 -15.64
C GLU A 179 4.95 4.40 -15.32
N SER A 180 4.40 4.86 -14.19
CA SER A 180 4.48 6.27 -13.77
C SER A 180 5.65 6.58 -12.85
N LEU A 181 6.10 5.60 -12.05
CA LEU A 181 7.07 5.72 -10.97
C LEU A 181 7.97 4.48 -10.95
N SER A 182 8.84 4.38 -11.95
CA SER A 182 9.78 3.24 -12.09
C SER A 182 10.72 3.08 -10.88
N ALA A 183 10.96 4.16 -10.12
CA ALA A 183 11.77 4.14 -8.91
C ALA A 183 11.21 3.23 -7.79
N LEU A 184 9.91 2.90 -7.83
CA LEU A 184 9.29 2.01 -6.84
C LEU A 184 9.49 0.52 -7.15
N ALA A 185 10.23 0.16 -8.21
CA ALA A 185 10.35 -1.22 -8.68
C ALA A 185 10.97 -2.18 -7.65
N SER A 186 11.90 -1.71 -6.81
CA SER A 186 12.71 -2.53 -5.90
C SER A 186 11.91 -3.46 -4.97
N HIS A 187 10.72 -3.04 -4.54
CA HIS A 187 9.87 -3.82 -3.63
C HIS A 187 8.47 -4.13 -4.20
N ILE A 188 8.05 -3.46 -5.29
CA ILE A 188 6.77 -3.70 -5.98
C ILE A 188 6.88 -4.85 -6.99
N VAL A 189 8.04 -5.03 -7.63
CA VAL A 189 8.24 -6.21 -8.47
C VAL A 189 8.47 -7.38 -7.52
N LEU A 190 7.72 -8.46 -7.70
CA LEU A 190 8.16 -9.75 -7.18
C LEU A 190 9.41 -10.08 -7.99
N ASP A 191 10.57 -9.62 -7.57
CA ASP A 191 11.84 -10.18 -8.07
C ASP A 191 12.00 -11.56 -7.43
N GLY A 192 11.02 -12.43 -7.65
CA GLY A 192 11.32 -13.82 -7.81
C GLY A 192 12.19 -13.82 -9.05
N LYS A 193 13.49 -14.07 -8.87
CA LYS A 193 14.40 -14.47 -9.94
C LYS A 193 13.59 -15.29 -10.92
N THR A 194 13.22 -14.66 -12.04
CA THR A 194 12.27 -15.23 -12.99
C THR A 194 12.88 -16.43 -13.70
N THR A 195 14.14 -16.74 -13.39
CA THR A 195 14.89 -17.86 -13.91
C THR A 195 14.66 -19.16 -13.17
N GLU A 196 14.36 -19.22 -11.86
CA GLU A 196 14.10 -20.51 -11.19
C GLU A 196 13.12 -20.40 -10.00
N ARG A 197 11.84 -20.69 -10.24
CA ARG A 197 10.89 -21.00 -9.16
C ARG A 197 11.36 -22.28 -8.46
N THR A 198 11.40 -22.28 -7.14
CA THR A 198 11.70 -23.50 -6.39
C THR A 198 10.62 -24.57 -6.65
N ARG A 199 10.99 -25.85 -6.52
CA ARG A 199 10.05 -26.97 -6.68
C ARG A 199 8.84 -26.86 -5.74
N ALA A 200 9.04 -26.30 -4.54
CA ALA A 200 8.00 -26.07 -3.55
C ALA A 200 7.02 -24.96 -3.98
N GLU A 201 7.52 -23.84 -4.51
CA GLU A 201 6.69 -22.77 -5.06
C GLU A 201 5.90 -23.26 -6.28
N THR A 202 6.53 -24.04 -7.15
CA THR A 202 5.86 -24.63 -8.32
C THR A 202 4.76 -25.62 -7.92
N ALA A 203 5.01 -26.47 -6.93
CA ALA A 203 4.01 -27.42 -6.41
C ALA A 203 2.84 -26.70 -5.73
N SER A 204 3.13 -25.60 -5.03
CA SER A 204 2.11 -24.77 -4.39
C SER A 204 1.24 -24.04 -5.40
N LEU A 205 1.83 -23.52 -6.48
CA LEU A 205 1.11 -22.83 -7.56
C LEU A 205 0.26 -23.75 -8.44
N ARG A 206 0.62 -25.05 -8.55
CA ARG A 206 -0.20 -26.03 -9.28
C ARG A 206 -1.62 -26.15 -8.73
N ARG A 207 -1.83 -25.91 -7.43
CA ARG A 207 -3.16 -25.93 -6.80
C ARG A 207 -4.07 -24.76 -7.23
N PHE A 208 -3.48 -23.70 -7.79
CA PHE A 208 -4.18 -22.50 -8.26
C PHE A 208 -4.31 -22.41 -9.78
N ALA A 209 -3.92 -23.47 -10.51
CA ALA A 209 -4.10 -23.51 -11.95
C ALA A 209 -5.60 -23.65 -12.28
N VAL A 210 -6.26 -22.53 -12.57
CA VAL A 210 -7.68 -22.49 -12.99
C VAL A 210 -7.76 -22.77 -14.50
N GLN A 211 -8.61 -23.72 -14.90
CA GLN A 211 -9.11 -23.79 -16.28
C GLN A 211 -10.14 -22.66 -16.46
N ARG A 212 -9.91 -21.78 -17.43
CA ARG A 212 -10.77 -20.61 -17.69
C ARG A 212 -12.15 -21.05 -18.16
N GLU A 213 -13.19 -20.71 -17.40
CA GLU A 213 -14.53 -20.49 -17.93
C GLU A 213 -14.96 -19.05 -17.66
N GLU A 214 -15.47 -18.42 -18.71
CA GLU A 214 -15.76 -16.98 -18.80
C GLU A 214 -17.09 -16.64 -18.13
N THR A 215 -17.09 -15.65 -17.23
CA THR A 215 -18.33 -14.99 -16.80
C THR A 215 -18.12 -13.50 -16.61
N SER A 216 -18.98 -12.71 -17.26
CA SER A 216 -19.00 -11.25 -17.29
C SER A 216 -20.03 -10.68 -16.31
N ILE A 217 -19.68 -9.65 -15.53
CA ILE A 217 -20.66 -8.82 -14.80
C ILE A 217 -20.31 -7.32 -14.93
N ALA A 218 -21.35 -6.52 -15.16
CA ALA A 218 -21.35 -5.07 -15.40
C ALA A 218 -21.15 -4.23 -14.12
N ALA A 219 -20.69 -2.99 -14.28
CA ALA A 219 -20.39 -2.04 -13.20
C ALA A 219 -21.24 -0.75 -13.30
N ALA A 220 -21.50 -0.12 -12.15
CA ALA A 220 -22.12 1.20 -12.00
C ALA A 220 -21.18 2.19 -11.24
N ASP A 221 -21.30 3.48 -11.56
CA ASP A 221 -20.54 4.69 -11.13
C ASP A 221 -20.70 5.06 -9.64
N ASP A 222 -20.06 6.05 -8.98
CA ASP A 222 -19.07 7.13 -9.22
C ASP A 222 -18.39 7.39 -7.82
N ASP A 223 -17.18 7.97 -7.64
CA ASP A 223 -17.04 9.37 -7.16
C ASP A 223 -15.56 9.87 -7.24
N ALA A 224 -15.34 11.17 -7.04
CA ALA A 224 -14.31 12.02 -7.67
C ALA A 224 -12.86 12.05 -7.11
N GLU A 225 -12.37 11.07 -6.36
CA GLU A 225 -10.95 11.06 -5.89
C GLU A 225 -10.06 10.02 -6.62
N SER A 226 -10.62 9.37 -7.64
CA SER A 226 -10.07 8.20 -8.32
C SER A 226 -9.53 8.48 -9.72
N SER A 227 -8.97 9.66 -10.02
CA SER A 227 -8.50 9.98 -11.38
C SER A 227 -7.45 8.98 -11.90
N PHE A 228 -6.52 8.51 -11.05
CA PHE A 228 -5.53 7.52 -11.46
C PHE A 228 -6.15 6.13 -11.61
N ILE A 229 -6.88 5.65 -10.60
CA ILE A 229 -7.49 4.33 -10.59
C ILE A 229 -8.58 4.20 -11.67
N LYS A 230 -9.46 5.20 -11.84
CA LYS A 230 -10.42 5.27 -12.96
C LYS A 230 -9.71 5.22 -14.31
N LYS A 231 -8.53 5.84 -14.48
CA LYS A 231 -7.75 5.71 -15.73
C LYS A 231 -7.25 4.28 -15.93
N VAL A 232 -6.81 3.61 -14.86
CA VAL A 232 -6.40 2.21 -14.89
C VAL A 232 -7.58 1.30 -15.26
N GLU A 233 -8.72 1.45 -14.59
CA GLU A 233 -9.94 0.68 -14.83
C GLU A 233 -10.53 0.94 -16.22
N LYS A 234 -10.55 2.20 -16.67
CA LYS A 234 -11.00 2.56 -18.03
C LYS A 234 -10.12 1.92 -19.09
N ARG A 235 -8.80 1.88 -18.90
CA ARG A 235 -7.89 1.16 -19.81
C ARG A 235 -8.14 -0.35 -19.79
N ARG A 236 -8.44 -0.94 -18.63
CA ARG A 236 -8.82 -2.36 -18.54
C ARG A 236 -10.10 -2.67 -19.32
N LYS A 237 -11.11 -1.77 -19.27
CA LYS A 237 -12.34 -1.91 -20.05
C LYS A 237 -12.14 -1.73 -21.57
N GLN A 238 -11.13 -0.96 -21.97
CA GLN A 238 -10.79 -0.71 -23.39
C GLN A 238 -9.89 -1.78 -24.02
N VAL A 239 -9.02 -2.40 -23.22
CA VAL A 239 -8.28 -3.60 -23.63
C VAL A 239 -9.23 -4.79 -23.47
N GLY A 240 -10.16 -4.94 -24.42
CA GLY A 240 -10.88 -6.19 -24.62
C GLY A 240 -9.91 -7.35 -24.85
N PRO A 241 -10.38 -8.62 -24.79
CA PRO A 241 -9.49 -9.78 -24.89
C PRO A 241 -8.65 -9.70 -26.18
N PRO A 242 -7.38 -10.16 -26.13
CA PRO A 242 -6.51 -10.12 -27.29
C PRO A 242 -7.14 -10.91 -28.43
N SER A 243 -7.30 -10.27 -29.59
CA SER A 243 -7.73 -10.91 -30.83
C SER A 243 -6.77 -12.04 -31.18
N THR A 244 -7.26 -13.27 -31.13
CA THR A 244 -6.53 -14.46 -31.58
C THR A 244 -6.37 -14.40 -33.10
N SER A 245 -5.13 -14.38 -33.57
CA SER A 245 -4.74 -14.88 -34.89
C SER A 245 -3.74 -16.01 -34.69
#